data_AF-A0A1M7YNY0-F1
#
_entry.id   AF-A0A1M7YNY0-F1
#
_cell.length_a   1.000
_cell.length_b   1.000
_cell.length_c   1.000
_cell.angle_alpha   90.00
_cell.angle_beta   90.00
_cell.angle_gamma   90.00
#
_symmetry.space_group_name_H-M   'P 1'
#
loop_
_entity.id
_entity.type
_entity.pdbx_description
1 polymer ?
#
loop_
_entity_poly.entity_id
_entity_poly.type
_entity_poly.pdbx_seq_one_letter_code
_entity_poly.pdbx_strand_id
1 'polypeptide(L)'
;MTPFWYRNIVDEKGDFYTEWYKTFDWFIKEAGERGMYVILDFHGAPGSQSGSDHSGVDGGDDKMGASVFFFGDEKEVKENQELYYKIWEEIVKRYEGNPVVAGYDLLNEPYCTYRYNSGRSDEELHKILWEVYDRHTAASVLLIKTMSL
;
A
#
# COMPACT_ATOMS: atom_id res chain seq x y z
N MET A 1 14.15 -1.20 -1.87
CA MET A 1 12.71 -0.90 -1.75
C MET A 1 12.34 0.04 -2.87
N THR A 2 11.23 -0.21 -3.56
CA THR A 2 10.73 0.61 -4.67
C THR A 2 9.37 1.14 -4.30
N PRO A 3 9.27 2.44 -3.95
CA PRO A 3 8.00 3.05 -3.63
C PRO A 3 7.14 3.16 -4.89
N PHE A 4 5.85 2.89 -4.75
CA PHE A 4 4.87 3.19 -5.78
C PHE A 4 3.64 3.87 -5.18
N TRP A 5 3.02 4.72 -5.99
CA TRP A 5 1.77 5.39 -5.68
C TRP A 5 0.62 4.71 -6.42
N TYR A 6 -0.57 4.64 -5.82
CA TYR A 6 -1.70 3.92 -6.44
C TYR A 6 -2.03 4.40 -7.87
N ARG A 7 -1.82 5.69 -8.16
CA ARG A 7 -2.02 6.27 -9.50
C ARG A 7 -0.92 5.96 -10.52
N ASN A 8 0.12 5.22 -10.14
CA ASN A 8 0.96 4.54 -11.12
C ASN A 8 0.24 3.35 -11.76
N ILE A 9 -0.82 2.85 -11.12
CA ILE A 9 -1.51 1.61 -11.47
C ILE A 9 -2.91 1.84 -12.01
N VAL A 10 -3.64 2.78 -11.41
CA VAL A 10 -5.04 3.06 -11.76
C VAL A 10 -5.28 4.54 -12.11
N ASP A 11 -6.33 4.79 -12.91
CA ASP A 11 -6.76 6.13 -13.29
C ASP A 11 -7.64 6.82 -12.23
N GLU A 12 -8.27 7.94 -12.57
CA GLU A 12 -9.13 8.71 -11.66
C GLU A 12 -10.40 7.97 -11.23
N LYS A 13 -10.84 6.99 -12.01
CA LYS A 13 -12.02 6.17 -11.74
C LYS A 13 -11.66 4.89 -10.97
N GLY A 14 -10.38 4.63 -10.76
CA GLY A 14 -9.88 3.38 -10.19
C GLY A 14 -9.76 2.26 -11.22
N ASP A 15 -9.84 2.56 -12.53
CA ASP A 15 -9.63 1.58 -13.59
C ASP A 15 -8.12 1.37 -13.81
N PHE A 16 -7.70 0.10 -13.91
CA PHE A 16 -6.29 -0.23 -14.15
C PHE A 16 -5.83 0.24 -15.53
N TYR A 17 -4.66 0.87 -15.59
CA TYR A 17 -4.01 1.14 -16.88
C TYR A 17 -3.67 -0.19 -17.57
N THR A 18 -3.88 -0.28 -18.89
CA THR A 18 -3.69 -1.52 -19.67
C THR A 18 -2.32 -2.18 -19.46
N GLU A 19 -1.29 -1.38 -19.19
CA GLU A 19 0.09 -1.85 -19.03
C GLU A 19 0.75 -1.29 -17.76
N TRP A 20 -0.03 -1.14 -16.69
CA TRP A 20 0.44 -0.62 -15.39
C TRP A 20 1.72 -1.31 -14.88
N TYR A 21 1.91 -2.58 -15.24
CA TYR A 21 3.02 -3.42 -14.80
C TYR A 21 4.34 -3.16 -15.51
N LYS A 22 4.37 -2.44 -16.64
CA LYS A 22 5.59 -2.31 -17.47
C LYS A 22 6.81 -1.79 -16.71
N THR A 23 6.61 -0.73 -15.92
CA THR A 23 7.70 -0.13 -15.14
C THR A 23 8.16 -1.06 -14.02
N PHE A 24 7.24 -1.78 -13.39
CA PHE A 24 7.54 -2.75 -12.34
C PHE A 24 8.33 -3.94 -12.91
N ASP A 25 7.87 -4.54 -14.01
CA ASP A 25 8.55 -5.62 -14.72
C ASP A 25 9.98 -5.23 -15.09
N TRP A 26 10.14 -4.05 -15.69
CA TRP A 26 11.46 -3.53 -16.07
C TRP A 26 12.35 -3.38 -14.83
N PHE A 27 11.86 -2.75 -13.77
CA PHE A 27 12.64 -2.53 -12.56
C PHE A 27 13.06 -3.84 -11.89
N ILE A 28 12.11 -4.78 -11.74
CA ILE A 28 12.36 -6.10 -11.14
C ILE A 28 13.37 -6.87 -12.00
N LYS A 29 13.22 -6.86 -13.32
CA LYS A 29 14.18 -7.50 -14.23
C LYS A 29 15.59 -6.91 -14.07
N GLU A 30 15.72 -5.59 -14.12
CA GLU A 30 17.03 -4.93 -14.03
C GLU A 30 17.69 -5.14 -12.67
N ALA A 31 16.92 -5.16 -11.58
CA ALA A 31 17.42 -5.52 -10.26
C ALA A 31 17.95 -6.96 -10.23
N GLY A 32 17.17 -7.91 -10.78
CA GLY A 32 17.54 -9.33 -10.85
C GLY A 32 18.82 -9.57 -11.64
N GLU A 33 18.99 -8.91 -12.79
CA GLU A 33 20.22 -8.99 -13.61
C GLU A 33 21.47 -8.48 -12.88
N ARG A 34 21.29 -7.68 -11.83
CA ARG A 34 22.37 -7.15 -10.98
C ARG A 34 22.51 -7.89 -9.65
N GLY A 35 21.78 -8.99 -9.46
CA GLY A 35 21.80 -9.77 -8.22
C GLY A 35 21.19 -9.02 -7.03
N MET A 36 20.29 -8.07 -7.29
CA MET A 36 19.60 -7.29 -6.26
C MET A 36 18.17 -7.78 -6.07
N TYR A 37 17.70 -7.73 -4.83
CA TYR A 37 16.30 -7.98 -4.48
C TYR A 37 15.47 -6.70 -4.49
N VAL A 38 14.17 -6.86 -4.71
CA VAL A 38 13.17 -5.79 -4.69
C VAL A 38 12.18 -6.03 -3.56
N ILE A 39 11.90 -4.98 -2.81
CA ILE A 39 10.72 -4.88 -1.92
C ILE A 39 9.79 -3.88 -2.59
N LEU A 40 8.58 -4.29 -2.92
CA LEU A 40 7.55 -3.41 -3.46
C LEU A 40 6.85 -2.70 -2.30
N ASP A 41 6.86 -1.38 -2.34
CA ASP A 41 6.42 -0.53 -1.23
C ASP A 41 5.24 0.35 -1.64
N PHE A 42 4.07 0.10 -1.03
CA PHE A 42 2.86 0.86 -1.29
C PHE A 42 2.92 2.20 -0.57
N HIS A 43 3.61 3.14 -1.22
CA HIS A 43 4.05 4.39 -0.62
C HIS A 43 2.95 5.45 -0.53
N GLY A 44 1.93 5.38 -1.39
CA GLY A 44 0.77 6.24 -1.28
C GLY A 44 -0.51 5.53 -1.71
N ALA A 45 -1.37 5.25 -0.72
CA ALA A 45 -2.66 4.60 -0.90
C ALA A 45 -3.74 5.54 -1.47
N PRO A 46 -4.81 5.01 -2.08
CA PRO A 46 -6.00 5.80 -2.37
C PRO A 46 -6.48 6.55 -1.12
N GLY A 47 -6.78 7.84 -1.23
CA GLY A 47 -7.22 8.64 -0.09
C GLY A 47 -6.14 8.99 0.94
N SER A 48 -4.87 8.65 0.70
CA SER A 48 -3.73 8.90 1.61
C SER A 48 -3.82 8.22 2.98
N GLN A 49 -2.83 7.40 3.29
CA GLN A 49 -2.70 6.72 4.57
C GLN A 49 -2.08 7.57 5.69
N SER A 50 -1.62 8.79 5.39
CA SER A 50 -0.88 9.61 6.36
C SER A 50 -1.17 11.12 6.31
N GLY A 51 -1.89 11.60 5.30
CA GLY A 51 -2.09 13.03 5.05
C GLY A 51 -0.80 13.82 4.76
N SER A 52 0.31 13.11 4.52
CA SER A 52 1.63 13.70 4.29
C SER A 52 1.96 13.69 2.79
N ASP A 53 2.69 14.70 2.33
CA ASP A 53 3.03 14.94 0.92
C ASP A 53 3.55 13.68 0.19
N HIS A 54 4.40 12.89 0.86
CA HIS A 54 4.97 11.65 0.31
C HIS A 54 3.94 10.52 0.08
N SER A 55 2.75 10.59 0.68
CA SER A 55 1.62 9.69 0.38
C SER A 55 0.74 10.16 -0.78
N GLY A 56 1.02 11.34 -1.35
CA GLY A 56 0.31 11.94 -2.48
C GLY A 56 -0.71 13.03 -2.11
N VAL A 57 -0.93 13.30 -0.82
CA VAL A 57 -1.80 14.39 -0.33
C VAL A 57 -1.09 15.12 0.80
N ASP A 58 -0.88 16.43 0.68
CA ASP A 58 -0.35 17.25 1.76
C ASP A 58 -1.47 17.98 2.51
N GLY A 59 -1.84 17.46 3.69
CA GLY A 59 -2.82 18.07 4.58
C GLY A 59 -2.32 19.28 5.38
N GLY A 60 -1.04 19.67 5.25
CA GLY A 60 -0.45 20.68 6.12
C GLY A 60 -0.59 20.30 7.59
N ASP A 61 -1.25 21.16 8.39
CA ASP A 61 -1.53 20.92 9.81
C ASP A 61 -2.65 19.89 10.05
N ASP A 62 -3.54 19.67 9.07
CA ASP A 62 -4.66 18.72 9.17
C ASP A 62 -4.32 17.36 8.54
N LYS A 63 -3.29 16.71 9.09
CA LYS A 63 -2.86 15.37 8.64
C LYS A 63 -3.96 14.31 8.81
N MET A 64 -4.80 14.44 9.84
CA MET A 64 -5.91 13.50 10.07
C MET A 64 -6.99 13.65 8.99
N GLY A 65 -7.48 14.86 8.74
CA GLY A 65 -8.53 15.12 7.75
C GLY A 65 -8.08 14.81 6.32
N ALA A 66 -6.79 14.97 6.03
CA ALA A 66 -6.20 14.59 4.75
C ALA A 66 -6.01 13.07 4.58
N SER A 67 -6.02 12.28 5.66
CA SER A 67 -5.88 10.83 5.59
C SER A 67 -7.25 10.13 5.47
N VAL A 68 -7.89 10.34 4.32
CA VAL A 68 -9.22 9.80 4.00
C VAL A 68 -9.21 8.26 3.98
N PHE A 69 -8.06 7.62 3.72
CA PHE A 69 -7.91 6.15 3.79
C PHE A 69 -8.30 5.56 5.17
N PHE A 70 -8.06 6.31 6.25
CA PHE A 70 -8.37 5.88 7.62
C PHE A 70 -9.48 6.69 8.28
N PHE A 71 -9.60 7.98 7.97
CA PHE A 71 -10.39 8.94 8.73
C PHE A 71 -11.39 9.74 7.88
N GLY A 72 -11.61 9.33 6.63
CA GLY A 72 -12.70 9.84 5.81
C GLY A 72 -14.07 9.41 6.34
N ASP A 73 -15.13 9.75 5.60
CA ASP A 73 -16.43 9.16 5.88
C ASP A 73 -16.44 7.64 5.60
N GLU A 74 -17.44 6.92 6.12
CA GLU A 74 -17.51 5.45 6.00
C GLU A 74 -17.44 4.97 4.54
N LYS A 75 -18.04 5.73 3.62
CA LYS A 75 -18.06 5.38 2.20
C LYS A 75 -16.68 5.60 1.59
N GLU A 76 -16.05 6.74 1.84
CA GLU A 76 -14.72 7.06 1.34
C GLU A 76 -13.67 6.07 1.85
N VAL A 77 -13.67 5.75 3.15
CA VAL A 77 -12.77 4.77 3.75
C VAL A 77 -12.94 3.42 3.05
N LYS A 78 -14.19 2.97 2.87
CA LYS A 78 -14.49 1.70 2.22
C LYS A 78 -14.01 1.67 0.76
N GLU A 79 -14.33 2.68 -0.03
CA GLU A 79 -13.96 2.75 -1.46
C GLU A 79 -12.43 2.80 -1.63
N ASN A 80 -11.73 3.59 -0.82
CA ASN A 80 -10.27 3.69 -0.86
C ASN A 80 -9.59 2.38 -0.48
N GLN A 81 -10.04 1.73 0.60
CA GLN A 81 -9.48 0.45 1.02
C GLN A 81 -9.80 -0.68 0.04
N GLU A 82 -11.00 -0.71 -0.55
CA GLU A 82 -11.34 -1.68 -1.60
C GLU A 82 -10.45 -1.55 -2.85
N LEU A 83 -10.15 -0.32 -3.27
CA LEU A 83 -9.20 -0.09 -4.35
C LEU A 83 -7.77 -0.50 -3.98
N TYR A 84 -7.33 -0.21 -2.75
CA TYR A 84 -6.05 -0.66 -2.21
C TYR A 84 -5.93 -2.20 -2.26
N TYR A 85 -6.96 -2.93 -1.82
CA TYR A 85 -6.94 -4.40 -1.87
C TYR A 85 -6.90 -4.93 -3.31
N LYS A 86 -7.70 -4.37 -4.22
CA LYS A 86 -7.68 -4.75 -5.64
C LYS A 86 -6.31 -4.56 -6.29
N ILE A 87 -5.63 -3.46 -5.97
CA ILE A 87 -4.28 -3.20 -6.45
C ILE A 87 -3.31 -4.27 -5.95
N TRP A 88 -3.35 -4.58 -4.65
CA TRP A 88 -2.49 -5.63 -4.10
C TRP A 88 -2.79 -7.00 -4.70
N GLU A 89 -4.06 -7.38 -4.87
CA GLU A 89 -4.44 -8.65 -5.50
C GLU A 89 -3.81 -8.81 -6.90
N GLU A 90 -3.84 -7.76 -7.73
CA GLU A 90 -3.23 -7.80 -9.07
C GLU A 90 -1.69 -7.79 -9.05
N ILE A 91 -1.06 -7.07 -8.10
CA ILE A 91 0.39 -7.11 -7.90
C ILE A 91 0.84 -8.51 -7.48
N VAL A 92 0.19 -9.09 -6.47
CA VAL A 92 0.52 -10.40 -5.93
C VAL A 92 0.33 -11.48 -6.99
N LYS A 93 -0.82 -11.49 -7.66
CA LYS A 93 -1.10 -12.41 -8.77
C LYS A 93 -0.05 -12.38 -9.88
N ARG A 94 0.58 -11.23 -10.11
CA ARG A 94 1.64 -11.08 -11.13
C ARG A 94 3.02 -11.51 -10.65
N TYR A 95 3.38 -11.16 -9.42
CA TYR A 95 4.76 -11.32 -8.91
C TYR A 95 4.93 -12.43 -7.88
N GLU A 96 3.86 -13.13 -7.52
CA GLU A 96 3.93 -14.33 -6.70
C GLU A 96 4.89 -15.35 -7.32
N GLY A 97 5.82 -15.86 -6.51
CA GLY A 97 6.86 -16.80 -6.94
C GLY A 97 8.01 -16.18 -7.73
N ASN A 98 8.02 -14.86 -7.99
CA ASN A 98 9.17 -14.20 -8.61
C ASN A 98 10.34 -14.12 -7.59
N PRO A 99 11.49 -14.76 -7.84
CA PRO A 99 12.57 -14.85 -6.86
C PRO A 99 13.30 -13.52 -6.62
N VAL A 100 13.10 -12.50 -7.46
CA VAL A 100 13.68 -11.17 -7.28
C VAL A 100 12.86 -10.33 -6.30
N VAL A 101 11.55 -10.61 -6.17
CA VAL A 101 10.68 -9.92 -5.21
C VAL A 101 10.84 -10.59 -3.85
N ALA A 102 11.59 -9.95 -2.95
CA ALA A 102 11.89 -10.47 -1.61
C ALA A 102 10.81 -10.14 -0.58
N GLY A 103 9.90 -9.21 -0.88
CA GLY A 103 8.82 -8.85 0.02
C GLY A 103 7.93 -7.72 -0.49
N TYR A 104 6.88 -7.48 0.28
CA TYR A 104 5.86 -6.46 0.05
C TYR A 104 5.73 -5.62 1.32
N ASP A 105 6.05 -4.34 1.24
CA ASP A 105 5.74 -3.38 2.30
C ASP A 105 4.30 -2.91 2.07
N LEU A 106 3.39 -3.47 2.88
CA LEU A 106 1.95 -3.43 2.63
C LEU A 106 1.42 -2.00 2.59
N LEU A 107 1.91 -1.13 3.47
CA LEU A 107 1.46 0.24 3.56
C LEU A 107 2.52 1.09 4.25
N ASN A 108 3.12 2.02 3.51
CA ASN A 108 4.18 2.88 4.04
C ASN A 108 3.66 3.88 5.07
N GLU A 109 4.35 3.99 6.21
CA GLU A 109 4.20 5.04 7.23
C GLU A 109 2.73 5.45 7.52
N PRO A 110 1.85 4.50 7.91
CA PRO A 110 0.48 4.84 8.28
C PRO A 110 0.49 5.88 9.39
N TYR A 111 -0.39 6.88 9.27
CA TYR A 111 -0.52 8.03 10.17
C TYR A 111 0.69 8.99 10.17
N CYS A 112 1.88 8.59 9.71
CA CYS A 112 3.13 9.39 9.72
C CYS A 112 3.25 10.26 10.98
N THR A 113 3.30 11.59 10.84
CA THR A 113 3.43 12.53 11.97
C THR A 113 2.19 12.63 12.84
N TYR A 114 1.00 12.30 12.32
CA TYR A 114 -0.26 12.33 13.09
C TYR A 114 -0.23 11.39 14.30
N ARG A 115 0.52 10.27 14.25
CA ARG A 115 0.62 9.36 15.40
C ARG A 115 1.15 10.02 16.69
N TYR A 116 1.91 11.12 16.57
CA TYR A 116 2.55 11.76 17.72
C TYR A 116 1.68 12.84 18.36
N ASN A 117 0.64 13.30 17.66
CA ASN A 117 -0.31 14.29 18.14
C ASN A 117 -1.76 13.79 18.07
N SER A 118 -1.96 12.49 17.85
CA SER A 118 -3.27 11.87 17.85
C SER A 118 -3.89 11.92 19.25
N GLY A 119 -5.21 12.15 19.30
CA GLY A 119 -6.00 11.90 20.51
C GLY A 119 -6.22 10.40 20.80
N ARG A 120 -5.71 9.51 19.94
CA ARG A 120 -5.76 8.05 20.05
C ARG A 120 -4.44 7.53 20.62
N SER A 121 -4.51 6.47 21.41
CA SER A 121 -3.35 5.70 21.87
C SER A 121 -2.70 4.90 20.75
N ASP A 122 -1.44 4.49 20.96
CA ASP A 122 -0.74 3.58 20.04
C ASP A 122 -1.50 2.26 19.82
N GLU A 123 -2.18 1.73 20.86
CA GLU A 123 -2.97 0.50 20.76
C GLU A 123 -4.20 0.68 19.87
N GLU A 124 -4.89 1.82 19.98
CA GLU A 124 -6.03 2.15 19.11
C GLU A 124 -5.58 2.34 17.65
N LEU A 125 -4.47 3.05 17.42
CA LEU A 125 -3.92 3.22 16.07
C LEU A 125 -3.48 1.89 15.47
N HIS A 126 -2.80 1.03 16.25
CA HIS A 126 -2.44 -0.30 15.79
C HIS A 126 -3.67 -1.14 15.46
N LYS A 127 -4.74 -1.09 16.27
CA LYS A 127 -5.96 -1.84 15.97
C LYS A 127 -6.58 -1.42 14.64
N ILE A 128 -6.67 -0.11 14.38
CA ILE A 128 -7.18 0.41 13.09
C ILE A 128 -6.31 -0.09 11.93
N LEU A 129 -4.99 -0.07 12.09
CA LEU A 129 -4.07 -0.57 11.06
C LEU A 129 -4.24 -2.08 10.81
N TRP A 130 -4.35 -2.86 11.88
CA TRP A 130 -4.51 -4.31 11.78
C TRP A 130 -5.85 -4.71 11.16
N GLU A 131 -6.92 -3.94 11.35
CA GLU A 131 -8.20 -4.18 10.65
C GLU A 131 -8.04 -4.09 9.11
N VAL A 132 -7.15 -3.24 8.62
CA VAL A 132 -6.81 -3.17 7.19
C VAL A 132 -6.01 -4.40 6.76
N TYR A 133 -4.99 -4.79 7.54
CA TYR A 133 -4.14 -5.93 7.21
C TYR A 133 -4.88 -7.27 7.29
N ASP A 134 -5.70 -7.50 8.31
CA ASP A 134 -6.46 -8.73 8.51
C ASP A 134 -7.47 -8.95 7.40
N ARG A 135 -8.11 -7.88 6.89
CA ARG A 135 -8.99 -7.98 5.71
C ARG A 135 -8.23 -8.41 4.46
N HIS A 136 -6.96 -8.04 4.36
CA HIS A 136 -6.08 -8.47 3.27
C HIS A 136 -5.60 -9.92 3.43
N THR A 137 -5.41 -10.42 4.67
CA THR A 137 -4.91 -11.79 4.91
C THR A 137 -5.79 -12.90 4.31
N ALA A 138 -7.06 -12.67 3.99
CA ALA A 138 -7.86 -13.65 3.23
C ALA A 138 -7.33 -13.87 1.79
N ALA A 139 -6.71 -12.85 1.18
CA ALA A 139 -6.00 -12.95 -0.10
C ALA A 139 -4.49 -13.23 0.10
N SER A 140 -3.88 -12.73 1.18
CA SER A 140 -2.44 -12.85 1.46
C SER A 140 -2.03 -14.12 2.22
N VAL A 141 -2.94 -14.98 2.66
CA VAL A 141 -2.57 -16.28 3.29
C VAL A 141 -1.83 -17.21 2.31
N LEU A 142 -1.82 -16.92 0.99
CA LEU A 142 -0.88 -17.56 0.05
C LEU A 142 0.57 -17.05 0.16
N LEU A 143 0.78 -15.79 0.57
CA LEU A 143 2.10 -15.14 0.59
C LEU A 143 3.00 -15.54 1.77
N ILE A 144 2.44 -15.96 2.91
CA ILE A 144 3.24 -16.29 4.11
C ILE A 144 3.44 -17.81 4.28
N LYS A 145 2.67 -18.66 3.57
CA LYS A 145 2.71 -20.13 3.76
C LYS A 145 3.80 -20.89 2.99
N THR A 146 4.67 -20.23 2.22
CA THR A 146 5.73 -20.93 1.45
C THR A 146 7.15 -20.74 1.97
N MET A 147 7.36 -20.01 3.08
CA MET A 147 8.64 -20.07 3.81
C MET A 147 8.55 -21.04 5.00
N SER A 148 8.28 -22.31 4.70
CA SER A 148 8.69 -23.39 5.60
C SER A 148 10.22 -23.49 5.55
N LEU A 149 10.88 -23.11 6.65
CA LEU A 149 12.06 -23.84 7.10
C LEU A 149 11.62 -25.16 7.75
#